data_AF-A0A350UHX7-F1
#
_entry.id   AF-A0A350UHX7-F1
#
_cell.length_a   1.000
_cell.length_b   1.000
_cell.length_c   1.000
_cell.angle_alpha   90.00
_cell.angle_beta   90.00
_cell.angle_gamma   90.00
#
_symmetry.space_group_name_H-M   'P 1'
#
loop_
_entity.id
_entity.type
_entity.pdbx_description
1 polymer ?
#
loop_
_entity_poly.entity_id
_entity_poly.type
_entity_poly.pdbx_seq_one_letter_code
_entity_poly.pdbx_strand_id
1 'polypeptide(L)'
;MFHFVKALAGAIIFLGMGLCAQGATGWSHQAGKDVKWYRVSHVGTLVYATDDAVVSLDPESGRELWRRDDLKKVAEFNVEEVNGAPLLFIAMNEGKINLKTRLLALNVLGGETVWESEELKGHMVDVFPVYEENLVVLVKTLYSMAKSELHLTAFDLVSGQKRFETEIKDKADLYKSESSGKMFTRFDLSGHAQPVAVDGVLYLSYAGIHALDLKTGAVKWAQKLDMTEKSFKKTNAAPVVVDGLVITSAKGVLRAYDRETGAERWKSPDFGAGVAEFLVDDGVLYGRMGGAFEDGYSGEWQLKKPLGVVALEVASGKVLWRYDKAKDGLTNMALMPDGETVLVADAKTLIGLSKAGEELFRKPVEFKTKGPGVAASALKVGLGGFRALKKDASAGDAPVAIVTLENGTAVVRGKQHILAFDPKAKDVAWATEYEAPGVAGWQKLAMAGIQGFAYTVNTARAANSYRGTSENSWANQQRTKNIADYNRFASKRFSATTQSGMFRRLPR
;
A
#
# COMPACT_ATOMS: atom_id res chain seq x y z
N MET A 1 66.81 -9.24 -6.67
CA MET A 1 67.58 -8.26 -7.44
C MET A 1 66.73 -6.99 -7.53
N PHE A 2 67.17 -5.95 -6.80
CA PHE A 2 66.87 -4.51 -6.86
C PHE A 2 65.43 -3.94 -6.99
N HIS A 3 65.09 -3.16 -5.96
CA HIS A 3 64.20 -1.99 -5.97
C HIS A 3 64.66 -0.91 -6.98
N PHE A 4 63.73 -0.06 -7.45
CA PHE A 4 63.93 1.41 -7.42
C PHE A 4 62.60 2.19 -7.50
N VAL A 5 62.51 3.20 -6.64
CA VAL A 5 61.50 4.27 -6.53
C VAL A 5 61.94 5.46 -7.39
N LYS A 6 61.01 6.22 -7.99
CA LYS A 6 61.09 7.70 -8.07
C LYS A 6 59.78 8.34 -8.57
N ALA A 7 59.36 9.37 -7.84
CA ALA A 7 58.27 10.30 -8.14
C ALA A 7 58.71 11.38 -9.15
N LEU A 8 57.75 11.97 -9.88
CA LEU A 8 57.76 13.41 -10.16
C LEU A 8 56.36 13.92 -10.54
N ALA A 9 56.05 15.12 -10.07
CA ALA A 9 54.84 15.90 -10.25
C ALA A 9 54.75 16.57 -11.64
N GLY A 10 53.54 16.92 -12.07
CA GLY A 10 53.30 17.80 -13.22
C GLY A 10 51.81 18.14 -13.37
N ALA A 11 51.50 19.44 -13.30
CA ALA A 11 50.18 20.04 -13.09
C ALA A 11 49.14 19.76 -14.18
N ILE A 12 47.86 19.65 -13.78
CA ILE A 12 46.72 19.95 -14.66
C ILE A 12 45.92 21.10 -14.03
N ILE A 13 45.85 22.16 -14.82
CA ILE A 13 45.22 23.46 -14.59
C ILE A 13 43.71 23.29 -14.44
N PHE A 14 43.15 23.96 -13.44
CA PHE A 14 41.72 24.22 -13.26
C PHE A 14 41.17 24.99 -14.47
N LEU A 15 40.17 24.43 -15.17
CA LEU A 15 39.19 25.22 -15.92
C LEU A 15 37.78 24.75 -15.56
N GLY A 16 36.95 25.72 -15.20
CA GLY A 16 35.78 25.57 -14.35
C GLY A 16 34.70 24.62 -14.86
N MET A 17 34.27 23.74 -13.96
CA MET A 17 32.94 23.15 -14.01
C MET A 17 32.01 24.01 -13.17
N GLY A 18 30.90 24.43 -13.76
CA GLY A 18 29.79 25.03 -13.04
C GLY A 18 29.39 24.12 -11.88
N LEU A 19 29.31 24.72 -10.69
CA LEU A 19 28.74 24.11 -9.50
C LEU A 19 27.26 23.80 -9.78
N CYS A 20 26.97 22.58 -10.25
CA CYS A 20 25.74 21.94 -9.83
C CYS A 20 25.90 21.73 -8.33
N ALA A 21 25.13 22.45 -7.52
CA ALA A 21 25.00 22.17 -6.10
C ALA A 21 24.49 20.73 -5.95
N GLN A 22 25.42 19.78 -5.80
CA GLN A 22 25.14 18.47 -5.25
C GLN A 22 24.53 18.74 -3.88
N GLY A 23 23.28 18.36 -3.67
CA GLY A 23 22.66 18.46 -2.35
C GLY A 23 23.57 17.74 -1.36
N ALA A 24 24.13 18.49 -0.41
CA ALA A 24 25.00 17.93 0.61
C ALA A 24 24.22 16.81 1.32
N THR A 25 24.82 15.62 1.43
CA THR A 25 24.28 14.54 2.25
C THR A 25 24.14 15.05 3.68
N GLY A 26 22.90 15.07 4.21
CA GLY A 26 22.60 15.59 5.55
C GLY A 26 23.31 14.83 6.67
N TRP A 27 23.42 13.51 6.56
CA TRP A 27 24.20 12.63 7.44
C TRP A 27 24.37 11.23 6.82
N SER A 28 25.19 10.38 7.44
CA SER A 28 25.33 8.95 7.11
C SER A 28 25.42 8.12 8.40
N HIS A 29 24.79 6.94 8.42
CA HIS A 29 24.79 6.01 9.56
C HIS A 29 25.23 4.61 9.11
N GLN A 30 26.12 3.97 9.87
CA GLN A 30 26.61 2.63 9.58
C GLN A 30 25.90 1.59 10.46
N ALA A 31 24.99 0.83 9.88
CA ALA A 31 24.17 -0.15 10.60
C ALA A 31 24.94 -1.37 11.16
N GLY A 32 26.21 -1.57 10.77
CA GLY A 32 27.07 -2.67 11.20
C GLY A 32 26.74 -4.04 10.57
N LYS A 33 25.48 -4.27 10.20
CA LYS A 33 24.96 -5.45 9.49
C LYS A 33 24.03 -5.04 8.36
N ASP A 34 23.70 -6.00 7.50
CA ASP A 34 22.71 -5.80 6.44
C ASP A 34 21.36 -5.41 7.04
N VAL A 35 20.87 -4.23 6.64
CA VAL A 35 19.53 -3.77 6.95
C VAL A 35 18.54 -4.61 6.14
N LYS A 36 17.64 -5.31 6.83
CA LYS A 36 16.62 -6.17 6.21
C LYS A 36 15.40 -5.37 5.76
N TRP A 37 15.01 -4.40 6.58
CA TRP A 37 13.94 -3.44 6.28
C TRP A 37 14.17 -2.18 7.12
N TYR A 38 13.59 -1.07 6.66
CA TYR A 38 13.58 0.21 7.36
C TYR A 38 12.31 0.99 7.01
N ARG A 39 11.82 1.80 7.94
CA ARG A 39 10.67 2.67 7.73
C ARG A 39 10.74 3.90 8.64
N VAL A 40 10.11 4.99 8.22
CA VAL A 40 9.86 6.12 9.10
C VAL A 40 8.60 5.82 9.90
N SER A 41 8.62 5.95 11.22
CA SER A 41 7.44 5.71 12.06
C SER A 41 6.42 6.84 11.92
N HIS A 42 5.19 6.62 12.37
CA HIS A 42 4.14 7.63 12.35
C HIS A 42 4.48 8.87 13.19
N VAL A 43 5.31 8.73 14.23
CA VAL A 43 5.84 9.85 15.03
C VAL A 43 7.11 10.47 14.44
N GLY A 44 7.58 9.97 13.30
CA GLY A 44 8.67 10.58 12.54
C GLY A 44 10.07 10.03 12.83
N THR A 45 10.23 8.99 13.65
CA THR A 45 11.56 8.36 13.85
C THR A 45 11.90 7.38 12.73
N LEU A 46 13.16 7.22 12.34
CA LEU A 46 13.54 6.18 11.38
C LEU A 46 13.82 4.88 12.13
N VAL A 47 13.09 3.80 11.86
CA VAL A 47 13.29 2.48 12.46
C VAL A 47 13.81 1.51 11.40
N TYR A 48 14.83 0.73 11.73
CA TYR A 48 15.34 -0.33 10.85
C TYR A 48 15.64 -1.60 11.64
N ALA A 49 15.60 -2.75 10.95
CA ALA A 49 16.01 -4.01 11.53
C ALA A 49 17.15 -4.67 10.74
N THR A 50 17.95 -5.41 11.49
CA THR A 50 19.02 -6.28 11.00
C THR A 50 18.76 -7.71 11.49
N ASP A 51 19.67 -8.63 11.19
CA ASP A 51 19.60 -9.98 11.77
C ASP A 51 19.78 -9.98 13.30
N ASP A 52 20.40 -8.93 13.86
CA ASP A 52 20.84 -8.90 15.26
C ASP A 52 20.08 -7.91 16.15
N ALA A 53 19.37 -6.93 15.58
CA ALA A 53 18.69 -5.89 16.35
C ALA A 53 17.61 -5.15 15.55
N VAL A 54 16.69 -4.52 16.28
CA VAL A 54 15.85 -3.40 15.81
C VAL A 54 16.42 -2.10 16.40
N VAL A 55 16.56 -1.07 15.57
CA VAL A 55 17.22 0.20 15.92
C VAL A 55 16.36 1.36 15.44
N SER A 56 16.29 2.43 16.24
CA SER A 56 15.70 3.70 15.82
C SER A 56 16.72 4.82 15.77
N LEU A 57 16.59 5.67 14.77
CA LEU A 57 17.41 6.83 14.50
C LEU A 57 16.55 8.10 14.47
N ASP A 58 17.18 9.21 14.84
CA ASP A 58 16.70 10.55 14.55
C ASP A 58 16.84 10.80 13.04
N PRO A 59 15.74 11.07 12.31
CA PRO A 59 15.81 11.31 10.86
C PRO A 59 16.59 12.56 10.48
N GLU A 60 16.73 13.55 11.37
CA GLU A 60 17.40 14.82 11.06
C GLU A 60 18.91 14.72 11.20
N SER A 61 19.39 14.00 12.22
CA SER A 61 20.81 13.90 12.55
C SER A 61 21.46 12.55 12.22
N GLY A 62 20.65 11.50 12.02
CA GLY A 62 21.14 10.13 11.86
C GLY A 62 21.59 9.47 13.16
N ARG A 63 21.44 10.15 14.30
CA ARG A 63 21.85 9.65 15.61
C ARG A 63 20.95 8.50 16.06
N GLU A 64 21.55 7.45 16.62
CA GLU A 64 20.82 6.37 17.29
C GLU A 64 20.04 6.90 18.50
N LEU A 65 18.73 6.69 18.49
CA LEU A 65 17.82 7.02 19.59
C LEU A 65 17.76 5.86 20.59
N TRP A 66 17.58 4.65 20.08
CA TRP A 66 17.55 3.42 20.87
C TRP A 66 17.87 2.19 20.00
N ARG A 67 18.24 1.09 20.67
CA ARG A 67 18.56 -0.21 20.07
C ARG A 67 18.05 -1.34 20.94
N ARG A 68 17.51 -2.37 20.28
CA ARG A 68 16.96 -3.58 20.89
C ARG A 68 17.63 -4.81 20.30
N ASP A 69 18.72 -5.25 20.92
CA ASP A 69 19.52 -6.42 20.52
C ASP A 69 18.86 -7.76 20.89
N ASP A 70 17.83 -7.72 21.72
CA ASP A 70 16.96 -8.86 22.02
C ASP A 70 16.01 -9.18 20.85
N LEU A 71 15.74 -8.20 19.99
CA LEU A 71 14.84 -8.32 18.84
C LEU A 71 15.61 -8.72 17.58
N LYS A 72 15.88 -10.02 17.47
CA LYS A 72 16.66 -10.61 16.38
C LYS A 72 15.77 -11.12 15.25
N LYS A 73 16.22 -10.92 14.01
CA LYS A 73 15.56 -11.46 12.80
C LYS A 73 14.07 -11.11 12.70
N VAL A 74 13.70 -9.92 13.17
CA VAL A 74 12.34 -9.40 13.05
C VAL A 74 12.00 -9.22 11.58
N ALA A 75 10.97 -9.90 11.10
CA ALA A 75 10.47 -9.71 9.74
C ALA A 75 9.60 -8.45 9.69
N GLU A 76 9.68 -7.67 8.60
CA GLU A 76 8.90 -6.43 8.46
C GLU A 76 7.40 -6.67 8.64
N PHE A 77 6.88 -7.76 8.08
CA PHE A 77 5.49 -8.20 8.22
C PHE A 77 5.04 -8.44 9.68
N ASN A 78 5.99 -8.75 10.57
CA ASN A 78 5.67 -8.96 11.97
C ASN A 78 5.60 -7.65 12.78
N VAL A 79 5.77 -6.51 12.12
CA VAL A 79 5.87 -5.21 12.75
C VAL A 79 4.73 -4.30 12.31
N GLU A 80 3.88 -3.93 13.26
CA GLU A 80 2.69 -3.10 13.01
C GLU A 80 2.75 -1.82 13.83
N GLU A 81 2.44 -0.67 13.23
CA GLU A 81 2.32 0.59 13.99
C GLU A 81 0.89 0.86 14.40
N VAL A 82 0.76 1.49 15.56
CA VAL A 82 -0.52 1.99 16.04
C VAL A 82 -0.62 3.45 15.65
N ASN A 83 -1.50 3.78 14.71
CA ASN A 83 -1.75 5.18 14.35
C ASN A 83 -2.33 5.93 15.55
N GLY A 84 -1.74 7.09 15.88
CA GLY A 84 -2.21 7.93 16.98
C GLY A 84 -1.71 7.54 18.37
N ALA A 85 -0.93 6.46 18.51
CA ALA A 85 -0.24 6.11 19.74
C ALA A 85 1.21 5.72 19.44
N PRO A 86 2.21 6.12 20.24
CA PRO A 86 3.63 5.85 19.95
C PRO A 86 4.00 4.37 20.18
N LEU A 87 3.16 3.43 19.75
CA LEU A 87 3.33 1.99 19.91
C LEU A 87 3.75 1.34 18.59
N LEU A 88 4.74 0.47 18.72
CA LEU A 88 5.25 -0.43 17.68
C LEU A 88 5.01 -1.86 18.16
N PHE A 89 4.08 -2.56 17.53
CA PHE A 89 3.84 -3.97 17.77
C PHE A 89 4.85 -4.82 17.03
N ILE A 90 5.43 -5.80 17.73
CA ILE A 90 6.36 -6.76 17.14
C ILE A 90 5.96 -8.17 17.55
N ALA A 91 5.62 -8.99 16.56
CA ALA A 91 5.34 -10.40 16.77
C ALA A 91 6.60 -11.27 16.60
N MET A 92 6.94 -11.99 17.66
CA MET A 92 8.07 -12.92 17.69
C MET A 92 7.56 -14.33 17.45
N ASN A 93 7.51 -14.74 16.19
CA ASN A 93 7.09 -16.08 15.77
C ASN A 93 8.26 -17.07 15.92
N GLU A 94 8.04 -18.15 16.66
CA GLU A 94 9.03 -19.18 16.97
C GLU A 94 8.54 -20.60 16.68
N GLY A 95 9.47 -21.53 16.47
CA GLY A 95 9.17 -22.93 16.20
C GLY A 95 8.78 -23.22 14.74
N LYS A 96 9.06 -24.44 14.29
CA LYS A 96 8.73 -24.94 12.92
C LYS A 96 7.61 -25.98 12.91
N ILE A 97 7.41 -26.66 14.03
CA ILE A 97 6.41 -27.73 14.21
C ILE A 97 5.44 -27.30 15.31
N ASN A 98 5.97 -26.96 16.49
CA ASN A 98 5.22 -26.33 17.57
C ASN A 98 5.29 -24.81 17.41
N LEU A 99 4.40 -24.26 16.59
CA LEU A 99 4.35 -22.84 16.29
C LEU A 99 3.92 -22.05 17.53
N LYS A 100 4.65 -20.97 17.83
CA LYS A 100 4.43 -20.09 18.98
C LYS A 100 4.64 -18.64 18.58
N THR A 101 3.98 -17.72 19.28
CA THR A 101 4.14 -16.27 19.08
C THR A 101 4.11 -15.55 20.42
N ARG A 102 4.95 -14.53 20.58
CA ARG A 102 4.75 -13.45 21.57
C ARG A 102 4.54 -12.12 20.85
N LEU A 103 3.65 -11.29 21.37
CA LEU A 103 3.44 -9.93 20.88
C LEU A 103 4.06 -8.96 21.87
N LEU A 104 4.96 -8.11 21.39
CA LEU A 104 5.53 -7.01 22.16
C LEU A 104 4.91 -5.70 21.70
N ALA A 105 4.55 -4.84 22.65
CA ALA A 105 4.19 -3.46 22.42
C ALA A 105 5.37 -2.59 22.86
N LEU A 106 6.05 -1.95 21.91
CA LEU A 106 7.17 -1.06 22.22
C LEU A 106 6.75 0.38 22.11
N ASN A 107 7.25 1.24 23.01
CA ASN A 107 7.22 2.67 22.77
C ASN A 107 8.24 3.01 21.68
N VAL A 108 7.79 3.49 20.52
CA VAL A 108 8.66 3.77 19.37
C VAL A 108 9.60 4.97 19.61
N LEU A 109 9.33 5.82 20.60
CA LEU A 109 10.17 6.97 20.94
C LEU A 109 11.39 6.58 21.78
N GLY A 110 11.22 5.69 22.77
CA GLY A 110 12.27 5.29 23.70
C GLY A 110 12.77 3.85 23.55
N GLY A 111 12.05 3.01 22.81
CA GLY A 111 12.39 1.61 22.55
C GLY A 111 12.05 0.65 23.70
N GLU A 112 11.47 1.13 24.80
CA GLU A 112 11.07 0.32 25.94
C GLU A 112 9.83 -0.54 25.62
N THR A 113 9.79 -1.74 26.18
CA THR A 113 8.58 -2.58 26.13
C THR A 113 7.55 -2.01 27.11
N VAL A 114 6.40 -1.59 26.58
CA VAL A 114 5.24 -1.14 27.37
C VAL A 114 4.53 -2.34 27.98
N TRP A 115 4.29 -3.38 27.16
CA TRP A 115 3.79 -4.66 27.61
C TRP A 115 4.17 -5.77 26.61
N GLU A 116 4.08 -7.02 27.08
CA GLU A 116 4.32 -8.21 26.29
C GLU A 116 3.21 -9.23 26.58
N SER A 117 2.72 -9.92 25.55
CA SER A 117 1.73 -10.98 25.73
C SER A 117 2.35 -12.21 26.38
N GLU A 118 1.51 -13.06 26.98
CA GLU A 118 1.92 -14.44 27.23
C GLU A 118 2.31 -15.15 25.91
N GLU A 119 3.01 -16.29 26.03
CA GLU A 119 3.31 -17.12 24.86
C GLU A 119 2.02 -17.72 24.30
N LEU A 120 1.70 -17.37 23.06
CA LEU A 120 0.52 -17.84 22.35
C LEU A 120 0.89 -19.01 21.45
N LYS A 121 -0.02 -19.99 21.34
CA LYS A 121 0.08 -21.04 20.32
C LYS A 121 -0.22 -20.48 18.93
N GLY A 122 0.52 -20.97 17.95
CA GLY A 122 0.43 -20.58 16.55
C GLY A 122 1.39 -19.48 16.14
N HIS A 123 1.57 -19.30 14.83
CA HIS A 123 2.24 -18.14 14.25
C HIS A 123 1.23 -17.07 13.91
N MET A 124 1.58 -15.81 14.14
CA MET A 124 0.81 -14.68 13.64
C MET A 124 0.84 -14.65 12.10
N VAL A 125 -0.34 -14.50 11.50
CA VAL A 125 -0.57 -14.38 10.06
C VAL A 125 -1.29 -13.09 9.66
N ASP A 126 -1.78 -12.33 10.65
CA ASP A 126 -2.24 -10.94 10.51
C ASP A 126 -2.30 -10.29 11.91
N VAL A 127 -2.19 -8.97 11.95
CA VAL A 127 -2.37 -8.15 13.16
C VAL A 127 -2.89 -6.79 12.77
N PHE A 128 -3.88 -6.30 13.50
CA PHE A 128 -4.41 -4.97 13.26
C PHE A 128 -5.00 -4.37 14.54
N PRO A 129 -4.87 -3.05 14.72
CA PRO A 129 -5.53 -2.32 15.79
C PRO A 129 -7.02 -2.09 15.47
N VAL A 130 -7.84 -2.12 16.52
CA VAL A 130 -9.25 -1.69 16.51
C VAL A 130 -9.40 -0.56 17.52
N TYR A 131 -9.20 0.67 17.04
CA TYR A 131 -9.08 1.86 17.89
C TYR A 131 -10.36 2.18 18.65
N GLU A 132 -11.52 2.00 18.02
CA GLU A 132 -12.83 2.29 18.63
C GLU A 132 -13.08 1.50 19.93
N GLU A 133 -12.48 0.33 20.06
CA GLU A 133 -12.62 -0.56 21.23
C GLU A 133 -11.34 -0.65 22.08
N ASN A 134 -10.31 0.15 21.76
CA ASN A 134 -8.98 0.08 22.39
C ASN A 134 -8.37 -1.33 22.33
N LEU A 135 -8.44 -2.00 21.17
CA LEU A 135 -7.92 -3.36 21.00
C LEU A 135 -6.80 -3.44 19.98
N VAL A 136 -5.96 -4.46 20.12
CA VAL A 136 -5.18 -5.05 19.02
C VAL A 136 -5.62 -6.50 18.85
N VAL A 137 -5.94 -6.88 17.61
CA VAL A 137 -6.39 -8.22 17.26
C VAL A 137 -5.28 -8.93 16.50
N LEU A 138 -4.85 -10.07 17.02
CA LEU A 138 -3.90 -10.97 16.38
C LEU A 138 -4.65 -12.12 15.74
N VAL A 139 -4.34 -12.39 14.48
CA VAL A 139 -4.83 -13.57 13.77
C VAL A 139 -3.67 -14.56 13.65
N LYS A 140 -3.89 -15.78 14.11
CA LYS A 140 -2.89 -16.83 14.17
C LYS A 140 -3.33 -18.07 13.42
N THR A 141 -2.36 -18.86 12.97
CA THR A 141 -2.58 -20.25 12.54
C THR A 141 -1.76 -21.19 13.42
N LEU A 142 -2.34 -22.34 13.76
CA LEU A 142 -1.62 -23.36 14.55
C LEU A 142 -0.65 -24.19 13.69
N TYR A 143 -0.83 -24.16 12.38
CA TYR A 143 0.00 -24.85 11.39
C TYR A 143 0.35 -23.92 10.24
N SER A 144 1.55 -24.10 9.67
CA SER A 144 2.01 -23.31 8.52
C SER A 144 1.57 -23.97 7.22
N MET A 145 0.30 -23.78 6.86
CA MET A 145 -0.33 -24.36 5.67
C MET A 145 -0.83 -23.26 4.74
N ALA A 146 -0.97 -23.55 3.44
CA ALA A 146 -1.57 -22.63 2.47
C ALA A 146 -3.07 -22.42 2.66
N LYS A 147 -3.72 -23.22 3.52
CA LYS A 147 -5.12 -23.09 3.89
C LYS A 147 -5.30 -23.57 5.33
N SER A 148 -5.89 -22.75 6.19
CA SER A 148 -5.97 -23.01 7.63
C SER A 148 -7.19 -22.37 8.28
N GLU A 149 -7.68 -22.97 9.35
CA GLU A 149 -8.48 -22.31 10.38
C GLU A 149 -7.68 -21.15 11.00
N LEU A 150 -8.40 -20.14 11.48
CA LEU A 150 -7.83 -18.93 12.07
C LEU A 150 -8.17 -18.84 13.55
N HIS A 151 -7.18 -18.46 14.36
CA HIS A 151 -7.36 -18.21 15.79
C HIS A 151 -7.11 -16.73 16.07
N LEU A 152 -8.15 -16.03 16.51
CA LEU A 152 -8.08 -14.63 16.87
C LEU A 152 -7.80 -14.50 18.37
N THR A 153 -6.89 -13.61 18.74
CA THR A 153 -6.71 -13.19 20.14
C THR A 153 -6.70 -11.68 20.18
N ALA A 154 -7.55 -11.09 21.00
CA ALA A 154 -7.57 -9.65 21.20
C ALA A 154 -6.94 -9.28 22.55
N PHE A 155 -6.14 -8.23 22.52
CA PHE A 155 -5.56 -7.60 23.71
C PHE A 155 -6.03 -6.17 23.79
N ASP A 156 -6.19 -5.67 25.01
CA ASP A 156 -6.29 -4.24 25.24
C ASP A 156 -5.00 -3.55 24.78
N LEU A 157 -5.15 -2.53 23.93
CA LEU A 157 -4.07 -1.87 23.23
C LEU A 157 -3.04 -1.23 24.18
N VAL A 158 -3.50 -0.78 25.35
CA VAL A 158 -2.70 -0.01 26.31
C VAL A 158 -2.12 -0.90 27.40
N SER A 159 -2.94 -1.75 28.01
CA SER A 159 -2.54 -2.59 29.14
C SER A 159 -1.94 -3.93 28.76
N GLY A 160 -2.18 -4.39 27.53
CA GLY A 160 -1.80 -5.74 27.09
C GLY A 160 -2.66 -6.85 27.72
N GLN A 161 -3.74 -6.52 28.43
CA GLN A 161 -4.63 -7.53 29.00
C GLN A 161 -5.38 -8.26 27.88
N LYS A 162 -5.32 -9.60 27.88
CA LYS A 162 -6.11 -10.42 26.96
C LYS A 162 -7.61 -10.20 27.21
N ARG A 163 -8.35 -9.92 26.13
CA ARG A 163 -9.79 -9.62 26.17
C ARG A 163 -10.63 -10.82 25.74
N PHE A 164 -10.29 -11.43 24.60
CA PHE A 164 -10.95 -12.64 24.14
C PHE A 164 -10.03 -13.49 23.25
N GLU A 165 -10.43 -14.74 23.04
CA GLU A 165 -9.85 -15.63 22.03
C GLU A 165 -10.97 -16.39 21.32
N THR A 166 -10.89 -16.48 19.99
CA THR A 166 -11.93 -17.08 19.14
C THR A 166 -11.30 -17.91 18.04
N GLU A 167 -11.89 -19.07 17.75
CA GLU A 167 -11.54 -19.89 16.59
C GLU A 167 -12.55 -19.69 15.47
N ILE A 168 -12.06 -19.37 14.28
CA ILE A 168 -12.81 -19.41 13.03
C ILE A 168 -12.51 -20.74 12.34
N LYS A 169 -13.51 -21.64 12.39
CA LYS A 169 -13.41 -23.00 11.84
C LYS A 169 -13.41 -23.05 10.32
N ASP A 170 -13.93 -22.01 9.67
CA ASP A 170 -13.82 -21.90 8.21
C ASP A 170 -12.37 -21.63 7.83
N LYS A 171 -11.89 -22.36 6.83
CA LYS A 171 -10.49 -22.29 6.42
C LYS A 171 -10.28 -21.15 5.43
N ALA A 172 -9.41 -20.21 5.80
CA ALA A 172 -8.93 -19.17 4.90
C ALA A 172 -7.80 -19.72 4.04
N ASP A 173 -7.76 -19.32 2.76
CA ASP A 173 -6.57 -19.49 1.95
C ASP A 173 -5.50 -18.50 2.42
N LEU A 174 -4.25 -18.93 2.49
CA LEU A 174 -3.12 -18.12 2.92
C LEU A 174 -2.13 -18.02 1.76
N TYR A 175 -1.40 -16.91 1.73
CA TYR A 175 -0.50 -16.61 0.63
C TYR A 175 0.94 -16.67 1.09
N LYS A 176 1.86 -16.93 0.16
CA LYS A 176 3.28 -16.87 0.49
C LYS A 176 3.63 -15.48 0.99
N SER A 177 4.25 -15.45 2.17
CA SER A 177 4.75 -14.23 2.79
C SER A 177 5.98 -13.71 2.04
N GLU A 178 6.15 -12.40 2.00
CA GLU A 178 7.35 -11.76 1.42
C GLU A 178 8.61 -12.10 2.21
N SER A 179 8.45 -12.35 3.51
CA SER A 179 9.51 -12.80 4.41
C SER A 179 9.83 -14.30 4.30
N SER A 180 9.17 -15.01 3.37
CA SER A 180 9.34 -16.45 3.20
C SER A 180 10.77 -16.82 2.83
N GLY A 181 11.40 -17.67 3.63
CA GLY A 181 12.73 -18.20 3.35
C GLY A 181 12.74 -19.20 2.19
N LYS A 182 13.94 -19.49 1.65
CA LYS A 182 14.13 -20.47 0.57
C LYS A 182 13.85 -21.92 0.99
N MET A 183 14.01 -22.22 2.29
CA MET A 183 13.90 -23.59 2.82
C MET A 183 12.51 -23.91 3.40
N PHE A 184 11.79 -22.91 3.91
CA PHE A 184 10.45 -23.07 4.48
C PHE A 184 9.56 -21.94 4.02
N THR A 185 8.44 -22.30 3.40
CA THR A 185 7.43 -21.33 2.97
C THR A 185 6.67 -20.83 4.18
N ARG A 186 6.68 -19.51 4.38
CA ARG A 186 5.81 -18.85 5.36
C ARG A 186 4.54 -18.38 4.67
N PHE A 187 3.43 -18.46 5.39
CA PHE A 187 2.12 -18.08 4.90
C PHE A 187 1.51 -16.99 5.77
N ASP A 188 0.79 -16.06 5.15
CA ASP A 188 0.08 -14.98 5.82
C ASP A 188 -1.24 -14.64 5.09
N LEU A 189 -2.02 -13.71 5.66
CA LEU A 189 -3.28 -13.23 5.09
C LEU A 189 -3.10 -12.02 4.16
N SER A 190 -1.87 -11.73 3.69
CA SER A 190 -1.59 -10.53 2.90
C SER A 190 -2.32 -10.45 1.57
N GLY A 191 -2.88 -11.55 1.06
CA GLY A 191 -3.71 -11.54 -0.14
C GLY A 191 -5.19 -11.23 0.07
N HIS A 192 -5.65 -11.06 1.31
CA HIS A 192 -7.06 -10.72 1.59
C HIS A 192 -7.27 -9.23 1.87
N ALA A 193 -8.51 -8.76 1.76
CA ALA A 193 -8.86 -7.43 2.23
C ALA A 193 -8.80 -7.36 3.77
N GLN A 194 -8.50 -6.18 4.31
CA GLN A 194 -8.42 -6.01 5.76
C GLN A 194 -9.81 -6.06 6.41
N PRO A 195 -9.89 -6.52 7.66
CA PRO A 195 -11.11 -6.45 8.46
C PRO A 195 -11.59 -5.03 8.70
N VAL A 196 -12.88 -4.91 8.99
CA VAL A 196 -13.52 -3.64 9.34
C VAL A 196 -14.25 -3.80 10.67
N ALA A 197 -14.04 -2.85 11.58
CA ALA A 197 -14.73 -2.78 12.87
C ALA A 197 -15.66 -1.56 12.85
N VAL A 198 -16.94 -1.77 13.19
CA VAL A 198 -17.95 -0.72 13.30
C VAL A 198 -18.96 -1.07 14.39
N ASP A 199 -19.15 -0.13 15.32
CA ASP A 199 -20.05 -0.21 16.49
C ASP A 199 -19.89 -1.53 17.27
N GLY A 200 -18.64 -1.87 17.63
CA GLY A 200 -18.35 -3.03 18.46
C GLY A 200 -18.49 -4.39 17.76
N VAL A 201 -18.60 -4.40 16.42
CA VAL A 201 -18.62 -5.63 15.61
C VAL A 201 -17.47 -5.63 14.61
N LEU A 202 -16.69 -6.71 14.58
CA LEU A 202 -15.60 -6.95 13.64
C LEU A 202 -16.06 -7.84 12.48
N TYR A 203 -15.88 -7.35 11.26
CA TYR A 203 -16.18 -8.06 10.02
C TYR A 203 -14.89 -8.56 9.37
N LEU A 204 -14.74 -9.89 9.29
CA LEU A 204 -13.57 -10.56 8.70
C LEU A 204 -13.90 -11.12 7.33
N SER A 205 -13.09 -10.81 6.32
CA SER A 205 -13.31 -11.26 4.93
C SER A 205 -12.25 -12.28 4.44
N TYR A 206 -11.82 -13.23 5.29
CA TYR A 206 -10.73 -14.17 5.00
C TYR A 206 -11.20 -15.54 4.48
N ALA A 207 -12.25 -16.11 5.09
CA ALA A 207 -12.76 -17.46 4.82
C ALA A 207 -14.24 -17.46 4.42
N GLY A 208 -14.71 -16.31 3.92
CA GLY A 208 -16.11 -15.91 3.92
C GLY A 208 -16.23 -14.49 4.48
N ILE A 209 -17.42 -14.12 4.94
CA ILE A 209 -17.63 -12.94 5.77
C ILE A 209 -18.13 -13.40 7.14
N HIS A 210 -17.39 -13.04 8.20
CA HIS A 210 -17.72 -13.37 9.60
C HIS A 210 -17.93 -12.09 10.37
N ALA A 211 -19.02 -11.99 11.14
CA ALA A 211 -19.26 -10.89 12.07
C ALA A 211 -19.02 -11.38 13.49
N LEU A 212 -18.13 -10.71 14.22
CA LEU A 212 -17.74 -11.04 15.58
C LEU A 212 -18.08 -9.89 16.51
N ASP A 213 -18.66 -10.19 17.67
CA ASP A 213 -18.80 -9.23 18.76
C ASP A 213 -17.43 -8.94 19.37
N LEU A 214 -16.98 -7.68 19.37
CA LEU A 214 -15.65 -7.28 19.86
C LEU A 214 -15.53 -7.32 21.39
N LYS A 215 -16.65 -7.35 22.12
CA LYS A 215 -16.63 -7.44 23.58
C LYS A 215 -16.31 -8.85 24.05
N THR A 216 -16.84 -9.85 23.37
CA THR A 216 -16.80 -11.26 23.76
C THR A 216 -15.95 -12.14 22.85
N GLY A 217 -15.69 -11.68 21.62
CA GLY A 217 -15.10 -12.46 20.54
C GLY A 217 -16.07 -13.42 19.86
N ALA A 218 -17.33 -13.51 20.29
CA ALA A 218 -18.27 -14.50 19.76
C ALA A 218 -18.65 -14.19 18.29
N VAL A 219 -18.70 -15.23 17.46
CA VAL A 219 -19.23 -15.11 16.09
C VAL A 219 -20.74 -14.89 16.16
N LYS A 220 -21.21 -13.70 15.77
CA LYS A 220 -22.64 -13.37 15.66
C LYS A 220 -23.28 -14.13 14.50
N TRP A 221 -22.63 -14.09 13.33
CA TRP A 221 -23.04 -14.81 12.13
C TRP A 221 -21.85 -14.99 11.18
N ALA A 222 -22.00 -15.89 10.21
CA ALA A 222 -21.00 -16.14 9.18
C ALA A 222 -21.67 -16.54 7.86
N GLN A 223 -21.09 -16.09 6.74
CA GLN A 223 -21.43 -16.54 5.40
C GLN A 223 -20.20 -17.06 4.69
N LYS A 224 -20.24 -18.33 4.34
CA LYS A 224 -19.12 -19.00 3.68
C LYS A 224 -19.07 -18.57 2.22
N LEU A 225 -17.95 -17.99 1.83
CA LEU A 225 -17.67 -17.60 0.45
C LEU A 225 -16.25 -18.02 0.09
N ASP A 226 -16.06 -18.36 -1.17
CA ASP A 226 -14.71 -18.48 -1.72
C ASP A 226 -14.19 -17.07 -2.04
N MET A 227 -13.38 -16.56 -1.12
CA MET A 227 -12.75 -15.24 -1.22
C MET A 227 -11.57 -15.22 -2.19
N THR A 228 -11.14 -16.36 -2.72
CA THR A 228 -9.88 -16.44 -3.47
C THR A 228 -10.12 -16.57 -4.96
N GLU A 229 -9.58 -15.65 -5.76
CA GLU A 229 -9.55 -15.77 -7.21
C GLU A 229 -8.24 -16.44 -7.66
N LYS A 230 -8.26 -17.77 -7.74
CA LYS A 230 -7.07 -18.62 -8.01
C LYS A 230 -5.98 -18.46 -6.94
N SER A 231 -4.97 -17.68 -7.24
CA SER A 231 -3.80 -17.40 -6.41
C SER A 231 -3.57 -15.89 -6.29
N PHE A 232 -4.45 -15.06 -6.85
CA PHE A 232 -4.26 -13.62 -6.88
C PHE A 232 -4.52 -12.98 -5.52
N LYS A 233 -3.61 -12.10 -5.12
CA LYS A 233 -3.73 -11.25 -3.94
C LYS A 233 -4.62 -10.03 -4.23
N LYS A 234 -5.38 -9.59 -3.23
CA LYS A 234 -6.13 -8.33 -3.17
C LYS A 234 -7.13 -8.11 -4.31
N THR A 235 -7.84 -9.15 -4.72
CA THR A 235 -8.86 -9.08 -5.79
C THR A 235 -10.24 -8.61 -5.32
N ASN A 236 -10.45 -8.46 -4.02
CA ASN A 236 -11.74 -8.14 -3.40
C ASN A 236 -11.66 -6.85 -2.60
N ALA A 237 -12.68 -6.00 -2.59
CA ALA A 237 -12.81 -4.85 -1.72
C ALA A 237 -12.78 -5.24 -0.23
N ALA A 238 -12.29 -4.33 0.62
CA ALA A 238 -12.59 -4.38 2.05
C ALA A 238 -14.11 -4.27 2.24
N PRO A 239 -14.69 -5.01 3.21
CA PRO A 239 -16.12 -4.97 3.43
C PRO A 239 -16.57 -3.56 3.85
N VAL A 240 -17.74 -3.12 3.41
CA VAL A 240 -18.33 -1.84 3.82
C VAL A 240 -19.57 -2.09 4.65
N VAL A 241 -19.68 -1.39 5.78
CA VAL A 241 -20.87 -1.41 6.64
C VAL A 241 -21.62 -0.10 6.45
N VAL A 242 -22.84 -0.17 5.90
CA VAL A 242 -23.64 1.01 5.58
C VAL A 242 -25.13 0.66 5.56
N ASP A 243 -26.00 1.55 6.05
CA ASP A 243 -27.46 1.40 6.00
C ASP A 243 -27.99 0.05 6.49
N GLY A 244 -27.38 -0.49 7.55
CA GLY A 244 -27.77 -1.80 8.11
C GLY A 244 -27.34 -3.01 7.26
N LEU A 245 -26.46 -2.79 6.28
CA LEU A 245 -25.89 -3.82 5.41
C LEU A 245 -24.39 -3.97 5.62
N VAL A 246 -23.90 -5.17 5.38
CA VAL A 246 -22.47 -5.49 5.21
C VAL A 246 -22.26 -5.94 3.78
N ILE A 247 -21.51 -5.15 3.01
CA ILE A 247 -21.29 -5.38 1.59
C ILE A 247 -19.88 -5.90 1.37
N THR A 248 -19.74 -7.00 0.64
CA THR A 248 -18.46 -7.62 0.29
C THR A 248 -18.41 -7.97 -1.19
N SER A 249 -17.21 -8.14 -1.73
CA SER A 249 -16.98 -8.66 -3.08
C SER A 249 -16.23 -9.98 -3.01
N ALA A 250 -16.59 -10.92 -3.86
CA ALA A 250 -15.83 -12.14 -4.09
C ALA A 250 -16.00 -12.57 -5.55
N LYS A 251 -14.88 -12.79 -6.25
CA LYS A 251 -14.85 -13.27 -7.65
C LYS A 251 -15.74 -12.45 -8.60
N GLY A 252 -15.60 -11.14 -8.55
CA GLY A 252 -16.35 -10.20 -9.41
C GLY A 252 -17.83 -10.03 -9.07
N VAL A 253 -18.31 -10.67 -7.99
CA VAL A 253 -19.70 -10.56 -7.52
C VAL A 253 -19.75 -9.83 -6.18
N LEU A 254 -20.62 -8.83 -6.09
CA LEU A 254 -20.93 -8.10 -4.85
C LEU A 254 -22.13 -8.75 -4.16
N ARG A 255 -22.10 -8.78 -2.84
CA ARG A 255 -23.19 -9.27 -1.99
C ARG A 255 -23.38 -8.35 -0.81
N ALA A 256 -24.62 -8.09 -0.45
CA ALA A 256 -24.96 -7.45 0.82
C ALA A 256 -25.64 -8.43 1.75
N TYR A 257 -25.26 -8.34 3.01
CA TYR A 257 -25.83 -9.10 4.10
C TYR A 257 -26.50 -8.17 5.08
N ASP A 258 -27.60 -8.62 5.65
CA ASP A 258 -28.19 -8.00 6.82
C ASP A 258 -27.14 -7.92 7.94
N ARG A 259 -26.90 -6.73 8.48
CA ARG A 259 -25.86 -6.51 9.49
C ARG A 259 -26.09 -7.34 10.76
N GLU A 260 -27.34 -7.56 11.16
CA GLU A 260 -27.64 -8.23 12.43
C GLU A 260 -27.69 -9.75 12.31
N THR A 261 -28.26 -10.25 11.21
CA THR A 261 -28.57 -11.68 11.03
C THR A 261 -27.62 -12.39 10.07
N GLY A 262 -26.89 -11.63 9.23
CA GLY A 262 -26.05 -12.17 8.18
C GLY A 262 -26.82 -12.74 6.99
N ALA A 263 -28.14 -12.55 6.90
CA ALA A 263 -28.95 -13.01 5.78
C ALA A 263 -28.60 -12.24 4.50
N GLU A 264 -28.37 -12.93 3.38
CA GLU A 264 -28.12 -12.27 2.08
C GLU A 264 -29.35 -11.44 1.68
N ARG A 265 -29.17 -10.13 1.49
CA ARG A 265 -30.22 -9.19 1.07
C ARG A 265 -30.25 -9.03 -0.43
N TRP A 266 -29.07 -8.97 -1.06
CA TRP A 266 -28.96 -8.91 -2.50
C TRP A 266 -27.59 -9.43 -2.98
N LYS A 267 -27.54 -9.77 -4.26
CA LYS A 267 -26.35 -10.22 -4.97
C LYS A 267 -26.31 -9.59 -6.36
N SER A 268 -25.17 -9.04 -6.76
CA SER A 268 -24.98 -8.47 -8.09
C SER A 268 -24.77 -9.55 -9.16
N PRO A 269 -24.87 -9.19 -10.46
CA PRO A 269 -24.25 -9.97 -11.52
C PRO A 269 -22.73 -10.09 -11.31
N ASP A 270 -22.10 -11.05 -12.01
CA ASP A 270 -20.65 -11.13 -12.14
C ASP A 270 -20.16 -10.05 -13.10
N PHE A 271 -19.24 -9.21 -12.63
CA PHE A 271 -18.68 -8.13 -13.43
C PHE A 271 -17.50 -8.56 -14.32
N GLY A 272 -17.05 -9.81 -14.22
CA GLY A 272 -16.06 -10.46 -15.10
C GLY A 272 -14.61 -10.30 -14.64
N ALA A 273 -14.37 -9.58 -13.54
CA ALA A 273 -13.09 -9.46 -12.86
C ALA A 273 -13.32 -9.14 -11.37
N GLY A 274 -12.33 -9.44 -10.52
CA GLY A 274 -12.32 -9.01 -9.12
C GLY A 274 -12.68 -7.53 -8.98
N VAL A 275 -13.54 -7.24 -7.99
CA VAL A 275 -13.89 -5.87 -7.61
C VAL A 275 -13.08 -5.54 -6.38
N ALA A 276 -12.01 -4.78 -6.55
CA ALA A 276 -10.93 -4.70 -5.56
C ALA A 276 -10.95 -3.42 -4.71
N GLU A 277 -11.98 -2.59 -4.85
CA GLU A 277 -12.18 -1.40 -4.03
C GLU A 277 -13.64 -0.98 -4.04
N PHE A 278 -14.12 -0.46 -2.90
CA PHE A 278 -15.42 0.17 -2.75
C PHE A 278 -15.28 1.64 -2.36
N LEU A 279 -16.21 2.46 -2.85
CA LEU A 279 -16.47 3.82 -2.40
C LEU A 279 -17.99 3.97 -2.25
N VAL A 280 -18.46 4.53 -1.15
CA VAL A 280 -19.89 4.78 -0.93
C VAL A 280 -20.13 6.27 -0.80
N ASP A 281 -21.13 6.77 -1.52
CA ASP A 281 -21.61 8.15 -1.43
C ASP A 281 -23.11 8.19 -1.74
N ASP A 282 -23.89 8.86 -0.88
CA ASP A 282 -25.32 9.15 -1.10
C ASP A 282 -26.16 7.94 -1.57
N GLY A 283 -26.04 6.81 -0.85
CA GLY A 283 -26.77 5.57 -1.17
C GLY A 283 -26.28 4.84 -2.42
N VAL A 284 -25.17 5.27 -3.03
CA VAL A 284 -24.54 4.63 -4.18
C VAL A 284 -23.22 3.99 -3.76
N LEU A 285 -23.05 2.72 -4.12
CA LEU A 285 -21.81 1.97 -4.01
C LEU A 285 -21.09 1.94 -5.36
N TYR A 286 -19.91 2.52 -5.41
CA TYR A 286 -18.98 2.39 -6.52
C TYR A 286 -18.01 1.24 -6.26
N GLY A 287 -17.79 0.39 -7.27
CA GLY A 287 -16.85 -0.73 -7.23
C GLY A 287 -15.82 -0.64 -8.35
N ARG A 288 -14.53 -0.73 -8.01
CA ARG A 288 -13.45 -0.76 -9.01
C ARG A 288 -13.27 -2.17 -9.57
N MET A 289 -13.55 -2.35 -10.86
CA MET A 289 -13.38 -3.61 -11.57
C MET A 289 -11.95 -3.77 -12.10
N GLY A 290 -11.41 -4.98 -11.94
CA GLY A 290 -10.14 -5.38 -12.51
C GLY A 290 -8.97 -4.58 -11.96
N GLY A 291 -7.82 -4.71 -12.62
CA GLY A 291 -6.56 -4.14 -12.15
C GLY A 291 -5.40 -5.11 -12.35
N ALA A 292 -4.21 -4.72 -11.91
CA ALA A 292 -3.03 -5.59 -11.97
C ALA A 292 -2.89 -6.35 -10.65
N PHE A 293 -3.07 -7.66 -10.59
CA PHE A 293 -3.00 -8.42 -9.34
C PHE A 293 -1.75 -9.30 -9.27
N GLU A 294 -1.17 -9.44 -8.08
CA GLU A 294 0.00 -10.30 -7.83
C GLU A 294 -0.46 -11.74 -7.64
N ASP A 295 0.15 -12.69 -8.35
CA ASP A 295 0.05 -14.11 -8.01
C ASP A 295 0.82 -14.37 -6.72
N GLY A 296 0.12 -14.81 -5.67
CA GLY A 296 0.70 -14.95 -4.33
C GLY A 296 1.61 -16.17 -4.13
N TYR A 297 1.97 -16.90 -5.19
CA TYR A 297 2.99 -17.94 -5.14
C TYR A 297 4.20 -17.59 -6.01
N SER A 298 3.96 -17.15 -7.25
CA SER A 298 5.03 -16.78 -8.19
C SER A 298 5.55 -15.35 -7.97
N GLY A 299 4.74 -14.47 -7.38
CA GLY A 299 5.01 -13.03 -7.26
C GLY A 299 4.80 -12.27 -8.58
N GLU A 300 4.28 -12.94 -9.62
CA GLU A 300 4.08 -12.31 -10.93
C GLU A 300 2.78 -11.48 -10.96
N TRP A 301 2.87 -10.28 -11.54
CA TRP A 301 1.73 -9.39 -11.70
C TRP A 301 0.99 -9.62 -13.01
N GLN A 302 -0.34 -9.66 -12.95
CA GLN A 302 -1.20 -9.89 -14.10
C GLN A 302 -2.33 -8.86 -14.17
N LEU A 303 -2.47 -8.22 -15.34
CA LEU A 303 -3.62 -7.36 -15.61
C LEU A 303 -4.88 -8.19 -15.86
N LYS A 304 -5.92 -7.95 -15.04
CA LYS A 304 -7.25 -8.54 -15.18
C LYS A 304 -8.24 -7.49 -15.68
N LYS A 305 -8.99 -7.88 -16.70
CA LYS A 305 -10.03 -7.08 -17.37
C LYS A 305 -11.39 -7.72 -17.09
N PRO A 306 -12.50 -6.95 -17.13
CA PRO A 306 -12.60 -5.53 -17.53
C PRO A 306 -11.98 -4.55 -16.54
N LEU A 307 -11.57 -3.38 -17.02
CA LEU A 307 -11.05 -2.27 -16.20
C LEU A 307 -12.08 -1.15 -16.15
N GLY A 308 -12.51 -0.77 -14.96
CA GLY A 308 -13.32 0.43 -14.79
C GLY A 308 -14.09 0.45 -13.49
N VAL A 309 -15.27 1.05 -13.52
CA VAL A 309 -16.09 1.30 -12.34
C VAL A 309 -17.51 0.82 -12.59
N VAL A 310 -18.11 0.18 -11.59
CA VAL A 310 -19.55 -0.09 -11.52
C VAL A 310 -20.16 0.76 -10.42
N ALA A 311 -21.40 1.20 -10.60
CA ALA A 311 -22.19 1.84 -9.55
C ALA A 311 -23.47 1.06 -9.31
N LEU A 312 -23.77 0.81 -8.03
CA LEU A 312 -24.95 0.09 -7.59
C LEU A 312 -25.68 0.93 -6.53
N GLU A 313 -27.01 0.82 -6.50
CA GLU A 313 -27.78 1.29 -5.35
C GLU A 313 -27.47 0.41 -4.12
N VAL A 314 -27.08 1.02 -3.01
CA VAL A 314 -26.72 0.32 -1.76
C VAL A 314 -27.87 -0.55 -1.26
N ALA A 315 -29.09 -0.03 -1.28
CA ALA A 315 -30.26 -0.69 -0.69
C ALA A 315 -30.67 -1.98 -1.42
N SER A 316 -30.48 -2.04 -2.75
CA SER A 316 -31.04 -3.12 -3.57
C SER A 316 -29.99 -3.92 -4.35
N GLY A 317 -28.77 -3.41 -4.49
CA GLY A 317 -27.77 -3.97 -5.39
C GLY A 317 -28.08 -3.75 -6.87
N LYS A 318 -29.08 -2.92 -7.19
CA LYS A 318 -29.42 -2.57 -8.58
C LYS A 318 -28.25 -1.84 -9.21
N VAL A 319 -27.73 -2.39 -10.32
CA VAL A 319 -26.70 -1.74 -11.12
C VAL A 319 -27.30 -0.47 -11.74
N LEU A 320 -26.72 0.67 -11.39
CA LEU A 320 -27.07 1.98 -11.94
C LEU A 320 -26.36 2.20 -13.27
N TRP A 321 -25.06 1.90 -13.30
CA TRP A 321 -24.26 1.99 -14.52
C TRP A 321 -22.96 1.19 -14.40
N ARG A 322 -22.32 0.99 -15.56
CA ARG A 322 -21.00 0.38 -15.69
C ARG A 322 -20.17 1.18 -16.69
N TYR A 323 -18.95 1.50 -16.30
CA TYR A 323 -17.93 2.09 -17.13
C TYR A 323 -16.76 1.13 -17.25
N ASP A 324 -16.36 0.72 -18.47
CA ASP A 324 -15.25 -0.20 -18.71
C ASP A 324 -14.31 0.23 -19.85
N LYS A 325 -14.24 1.55 -20.09
CA LYS A 325 -13.41 2.14 -21.15
C LYS A 325 -11.98 2.48 -20.70
N ALA A 326 -11.59 2.14 -19.46
CA ALA A 326 -10.23 2.36 -18.97
C ALA A 326 -9.22 1.41 -19.63
N LYS A 327 -7.99 1.88 -19.85
CA LYS A 327 -6.97 1.13 -20.59
C LYS A 327 -5.69 0.92 -19.79
N ASP A 328 -5.15 -0.29 -19.90
CA ASP A 328 -3.78 -0.63 -19.49
C ASP A 328 -3.46 -0.40 -18.00
N GLY A 329 -4.47 -0.37 -17.14
CA GLY A 329 -4.35 -0.21 -15.70
C GLY A 329 -5.51 0.60 -15.14
N LEU A 330 -5.66 0.59 -13.83
CA LEU A 330 -6.61 1.46 -13.13
C LEU A 330 -6.11 1.72 -11.72
N THR A 331 -6.03 2.99 -11.33
CA THR A 331 -5.73 3.41 -9.95
C THR A 331 -6.91 3.13 -9.03
N ASN A 332 -6.74 3.45 -7.75
CA ASN A 332 -7.87 3.60 -6.84
C ASN A 332 -8.89 4.65 -7.34
N MET A 333 -10.10 4.58 -6.78
CA MET A 333 -11.15 5.57 -6.96
C MET A 333 -11.01 6.71 -5.95
N ALA A 334 -11.35 7.93 -6.35
CA ALA A 334 -11.46 9.08 -5.46
C ALA A 334 -12.74 9.86 -5.75
N LEU A 335 -13.49 10.22 -4.72
CA LEU A 335 -14.59 11.18 -4.86
C LEU A 335 -14.00 12.59 -4.82
N MET A 336 -14.40 13.42 -5.79
CA MET A 336 -14.04 14.83 -5.81
C MET A 336 -14.82 15.59 -4.73
N PRO A 337 -14.29 16.71 -4.24
CA PRO A 337 -14.96 17.51 -3.20
C PRO A 337 -16.27 18.14 -3.65
N ASP A 338 -16.55 18.16 -4.96
CA ASP A 338 -17.86 18.55 -5.48
C ASP A 338 -18.96 17.56 -5.10
N GLY A 339 -18.60 16.35 -4.66
CA GLY A 339 -19.50 15.25 -4.38
C GLY A 339 -20.04 14.57 -5.62
N GLU A 340 -19.80 15.11 -6.82
CA GLU A 340 -20.47 14.73 -8.06
C GLU A 340 -19.60 13.93 -9.02
N THR A 341 -18.28 13.93 -8.81
CA THR A 341 -17.32 13.31 -9.72
C THR A 341 -16.51 12.20 -9.05
N VAL A 342 -16.57 11.00 -9.61
CA VAL A 342 -15.67 9.88 -9.29
C VAL A 342 -14.47 9.92 -10.22
N LEU A 343 -13.29 10.10 -9.65
CA LEU A 343 -12.00 10.09 -10.34
C LEU A 343 -11.38 8.70 -10.33
N VAL A 344 -10.88 8.30 -11.50
CA VAL A 344 -9.94 7.19 -11.68
C VAL A 344 -8.88 7.58 -12.68
N ALA A 345 -7.72 6.95 -12.65
CA ALA A 345 -6.72 7.09 -13.69
C ALA A 345 -6.37 5.74 -14.27
N ASP A 346 -6.27 5.68 -15.59
CA ASP A 346 -5.68 4.55 -16.30
C ASP A 346 -4.19 4.82 -16.56
N ALA A 347 -3.51 3.98 -17.34
CA ALA A 347 -2.07 4.12 -17.53
C ALA A 347 -1.62 5.47 -18.11
N LYS A 348 -2.52 6.21 -18.77
CA LYS A 348 -2.17 7.43 -19.52
C LYS A 348 -3.11 8.59 -19.26
N THR A 349 -4.28 8.36 -18.67
CA THR A 349 -5.34 9.37 -18.58
C THR A 349 -5.99 9.40 -17.21
N LEU A 350 -6.23 10.61 -16.72
CA LEU A 350 -7.14 10.89 -15.62
C LEU A 350 -8.56 10.99 -16.21
N ILE A 351 -9.50 10.28 -15.62
CA ILE A 351 -10.88 10.14 -16.06
C ILE A 351 -11.79 10.61 -14.92
N GLY A 352 -12.70 11.53 -15.22
CA GLY A 352 -13.78 11.92 -14.30
C GLY A 352 -15.10 11.34 -14.76
N LEU A 353 -15.79 10.62 -13.88
CA LEU A 353 -17.11 10.05 -14.10
C LEU A 353 -18.14 10.80 -13.26
N SER A 354 -19.29 11.15 -13.83
CA SER A 354 -20.41 11.69 -13.06
C SER A 354 -21.05 10.61 -12.19
N LYS A 355 -21.90 11.00 -11.22
CA LYS A 355 -22.77 10.06 -10.49
C LYS A 355 -23.67 9.21 -11.40
N ALA A 356 -23.94 9.66 -12.63
CA ALA A 356 -24.70 8.91 -13.63
C ALA A 356 -23.83 8.01 -14.53
N GLY A 357 -22.51 7.99 -14.34
CA GLY A 357 -21.57 7.16 -15.10
C GLY A 357 -21.10 7.78 -16.42
N GLU A 358 -21.40 9.05 -16.66
CA GLU A 358 -20.96 9.77 -17.85
C GLU A 358 -19.52 10.24 -17.70
N GLU A 359 -18.71 10.10 -18.76
CA GLU A 359 -17.35 10.63 -18.78
C GLU A 359 -17.40 12.16 -18.90
N LEU A 360 -17.16 12.86 -17.79
CA LEU A 360 -17.15 14.32 -17.74
C LEU A 360 -15.90 14.90 -18.40
N PHE A 361 -14.77 14.19 -18.27
CA PHE A 361 -13.51 14.54 -18.94
C PHE A 361 -12.56 13.35 -18.96
N ARG A 362 -11.61 13.43 -19.89
CA ARG A 362 -10.42 12.58 -19.96
C ARG A 362 -9.21 13.44 -20.27
N LYS A 363 -8.25 13.46 -19.37
CA LYS A 363 -7.06 14.30 -19.47
C LYS A 363 -5.81 13.44 -19.50
N PRO A 364 -4.89 13.64 -20.47
CA PRO A 364 -3.59 12.98 -20.45
C PRO A 364 -2.85 13.29 -19.16
N VAL A 365 -2.27 12.26 -18.56
CA VAL A 365 -1.30 12.41 -17.47
C VAL A 365 0.08 12.38 -18.12
N GLU A 366 0.57 13.56 -18.54
CA GLU A 366 1.87 13.68 -19.21
C GLU A 366 3.03 13.55 -18.22
N PHE A 367 3.38 12.32 -17.89
CA PHE A 367 4.63 12.00 -17.20
C PHE A 367 5.75 11.79 -18.22
N LYS A 368 6.26 12.90 -18.79
CA LYS A 368 7.37 12.88 -19.75
C LYS A 368 8.70 12.86 -19.00
N THR A 369 9.41 11.74 -19.01
CA THR A 369 10.79 11.65 -18.54
C THR A 369 11.75 12.31 -19.54
N LYS A 370 12.65 13.18 -19.07
CA LYS A 370 13.79 13.66 -19.88
C LYS A 370 15.03 12.82 -19.54
N GLY A 371 15.29 11.75 -20.30
CA GLY A 371 16.51 10.96 -20.14
C GLY A 371 16.85 10.17 -21.41
N PRO A 372 18.15 9.86 -21.67
CA PRO A 372 18.55 9.07 -22.83
C PRO A 372 17.90 7.69 -22.76
N GLY A 373 17.16 7.34 -23.81
CA GLY A 373 16.34 6.13 -23.88
C GLY A 373 17.13 4.88 -23.49
N VAL A 374 16.71 4.22 -22.42
CA VAL A 374 17.24 2.92 -22.03
C VAL A 374 16.80 1.91 -23.10
N ALA A 375 17.78 1.26 -23.73
CA ALA A 375 17.54 0.29 -24.78
C ALA A 375 16.55 -0.80 -24.34
N ALA A 376 15.53 -1.04 -25.18
CA ALA A 376 14.42 -1.97 -24.98
C ALA A 376 14.82 -3.47 -24.85
N SER A 377 16.10 -3.79 -24.77
CA SER A 377 16.61 -5.17 -24.70
C SER A 377 16.65 -5.74 -23.28
N ALA A 378 16.57 -4.90 -22.23
CA ALA A 378 16.53 -5.36 -20.83
C ALA A 378 15.09 -5.51 -20.25
N LEU A 379 14.07 -5.07 -20.98
CA LEU A 379 12.65 -5.02 -20.55
C LEU A 379 11.88 -6.33 -20.82
N LYS A 380 12.55 -7.49 -20.73
CA LYS A 380 11.97 -8.79 -21.10
C LYS A 380 11.18 -9.51 -20.00
N VAL A 381 11.03 -8.89 -18.83
CA VAL A 381 10.33 -9.49 -17.68
C VAL A 381 9.55 -8.38 -16.98
N GLY A 382 8.23 -8.52 -16.83
CA GLY A 382 7.47 -7.69 -15.89
C GLY A 382 6.27 -6.90 -16.41
N LEU A 383 5.73 -7.22 -17.59
CA LEU A 383 4.31 -7.04 -17.91
C LEU A 383 3.88 -8.40 -18.47
N GLY A 384 3.21 -9.21 -17.65
CA GLY A 384 3.09 -10.66 -17.86
C GLY A 384 2.82 -11.06 -19.30
N GLY A 385 3.65 -11.93 -19.87
CA GLY A 385 3.32 -12.62 -21.12
C GLY A 385 3.12 -11.76 -22.37
N PHE A 386 3.67 -10.54 -22.47
CA PHE A 386 3.70 -9.82 -23.75
C PHE A 386 4.78 -10.40 -24.68
N ARG A 387 4.46 -11.51 -25.36
CA ARG A 387 5.18 -11.92 -26.58
C ARG A 387 4.79 -11.10 -27.82
N ALA A 388 4.05 -9.99 -27.64
CA ALA A 388 3.53 -9.20 -28.75
C ALA A 388 3.39 -7.70 -28.43
N LEU A 389 4.47 -7.01 -28.07
CA LEU A 389 4.58 -5.55 -28.26
C LEU A 389 6.00 -5.21 -28.72
N LYS A 390 6.20 -5.18 -30.04
CA LYS A 390 7.37 -4.54 -30.67
C LYS A 390 7.05 -3.06 -30.88
N LYS A 391 8.07 -2.21 -30.69
CA LYS A 391 8.15 -0.77 -31.00
C LYS A 391 7.17 0.14 -30.24
N ASP A 392 7.54 0.48 -29.01
CA ASP A 392 7.60 1.88 -28.51
C ASP A 392 7.84 1.84 -26.99
N ALA A 393 9.11 1.71 -26.61
CA ALA A 393 9.55 1.69 -25.22
C ALA A 393 10.09 3.07 -24.82
N SER A 394 9.19 4.05 -24.67
CA SER A 394 9.40 5.08 -23.65
C SER A 394 8.82 4.51 -22.36
N ALA A 395 9.68 4.19 -21.39
CA ALA A 395 9.27 3.82 -20.04
C ALA A 395 8.62 5.04 -19.36
N GLY A 396 7.30 5.21 -19.53
CA GLY A 396 6.52 6.27 -18.91
C GLY A 396 6.05 5.88 -17.52
N ASP A 397 6.01 6.84 -16.60
CA ASP A 397 5.71 6.64 -15.18
C ASP A 397 4.19 6.66 -14.89
N ALA A 398 3.45 5.60 -15.23
CA ALA A 398 1.99 5.58 -15.15
C ALA A 398 1.39 5.95 -13.77
N PRO A 399 0.17 6.54 -13.72
CA PRO A 399 -0.55 6.79 -12.47
C PRO A 399 -0.73 5.53 -11.62
N VAL A 400 -0.54 5.68 -10.31
CA VAL A 400 -0.63 4.58 -9.34
C VAL A 400 -1.69 4.84 -8.27
N ALA A 401 -1.93 6.11 -7.94
CA ALA A 401 -2.90 6.50 -6.93
C ALA A 401 -3.45 7.91 -7.17
N ILE A 402 -4.66 8.14 -6.66
CA ILE A 402 -5.30 9.45 -6.59
C ILE A 402 -5.65 9.72 -5.13
N VAL A 403 -5.28 10.90 -4.64
CA VAL A 403 -5.58 11.37 -3.29
C VAL A 403 -6.24 12.74 -3.36
N THR A 404 -7.43 12.89 -2.77
CA THR A 404 -8.07 14.20 -2.62
C THR A 404 -7.56 14.87 -1.35
N LEU A 405 -7.03 16.09 -1.46
CA LEU A 405 -6.58 16.91 -0.34
C LEU A 405 -7.75 17.70 0.28
N GLU A 406 -7.60 18.14 1.53
CA GLU A 406 -8.61 18.94 2.25
C GLU A 406 -8.98 20.24 1.55
N ASN A 407 -8.02 20.87 0.85
CA ASN A 407 -8.26 22.06 0.04
C ASN A 407 -9.02 21.77 -1.27
N GLY A 408 -9.40 20.51 -1.46
CA GLY A 408 -10.13 19.99 -2.60
C GLY A 408 -9.30 19.54 -3.79
N THR A 409 -8.00 19.85 -3.84
CA THR A 409 -7.14 19.44 -4.97
C THR A 409 -7.03 17.92 -5.03
N ALA A 410 -7.21 17.33 -6.21
CA ALA A 410 -6.93 15.92 -6.43
C ALA A 410 -5.47 15.76 -6.86
N VAL A 411 -4.70 14.96 -6.14
CA VAL A 411 -3.31 14.66 -6.48
C VAL A 411 -3.23 13.30 -7.13
N VAL A 412 -2.80 13.27 -8.39
CA VAL A 412 -2.48 12.05 -9.14
C VAL A 412 -0.99 11.77 -8.99
N ARG A 413 -0.67 10.58 -8.54
CA ARG A 413 0.71 10.18 -8.29
C ARG A 413 1.15 9.11 -9.28
N GLY A 414 2.30 9.31 -9.90
CA GLY A 414 3.17 8.29 -10.46
C GLY A 414 4.30 7.93 -9.46
N LYS A 415 5.26 7.12 -9.87
CA LYS A 415 6.39 6.73 -9.01
C LYS A 415 7.41 7.83 -8.83
N GLN A 416 7.68 8.58 -9.88
CA GLN A 416 8.63 9.68 -9.96
C GLN A 416 7.91 11.00 -10.28
N HIS A 417 6.63 10.95 -10.62
CA HIS A 417 5.86 12.14 -10.92
C HIS A 417 4.70 12.33 -9.95
N ILE A 418 4.37 13.58 -9.68
CA ILE A 418 3.18 13.98 -8.95
C ILE A 418 2.52 15.09 -9.76
N LEU A 419 1.21 15.01 -9.84
CA LEU A 419 0.37 15.95 -10.56
C LEU A 419 -0.75 16.42 -9.64
N ALA A 420 -0.94 17.72 -9.55
CA ALA A 420 -2.13 18.31 -8.94
C ALA A 420 -3.16 18.61 -10.02
N PHE A 421 -4.37 18.11 -9.81
CA PHE A 421 -5.54 18.37 -10.62
C PHE A 421 -6.48 19.30 -9.84
N ASP A 422 -6.86 20.41 -10.48
CA ASP A 422 -7.85 21.34 -9.95
C ASP A 422 -9.26 20.87 -10.34
N PRO A 423 -10.09 20.46 -9.37
CA PRO A 423 -11.48 20.07 -9.60
C PRO A 423 -12.31 21.10 -10.34
N LYS A 424 -12.15 22.39 -10.00
CA LYS A 424 -13.00 23.47 -10.48
C LYS A 424 -12.67 23.80 -11.92
N ALA A 425 -11.38 23.86 -12.24
CA ALA A 425 -10.90 24.08 -13.60
C ALA A 425 -11.03 22.82 -14.48
N LYS A 426 -11.21 21.64 -13.87
CA LYS A 426 -11.13 20.33 -14.53
C LYS A 426 -9.84 20.18 -15.34
N ASP A 427 -8.74 20.69 -14.79
CA ASP A 427 -7.46 20.73 -15.46
C ASP A 427 -6.28 20.50 -14.52
N VAL A 428 -5.15 20.16 -15.12
CA VAL A 428 -3.90 19.98 -14.39
C VAL A 428 -3.42 21.34 -13.89
N ALA A 429 -3.43 21.54 -12.57
CA ALA A 429 -2.93 22.77 -11.96
C ALA A 429 -1.40 22.88 -12.11
N TRP A 430 -0.70 21.77 -11.86
CA TRP A 430 0.73 21.63 -12.10
C TRP A 430 1.13 20.15 -12.06
N ALA A 431 2.30 19.83 -12.63
CA ALA A 431 2.93 18.52 -12.54
C ALA A 431 4.43 18.68 -12.28
N THR A 432 5.02 17.75 -11.53
CA THR A 432 6.45 17.73 -11.24
C THR A 432 7.00 16.31 -11.31
N GLU A 433 8.26 16.21 -11.69
CA GLU A 433 9.08 15.00 -11.52
C GLU A 433 9.95 15.17 -10.26
N TYR A 434 10.15 14.10 -9.51
CA TYR A 434 11.13 14.01 -8.43
C TYR A 434 12.11 12.88 -8.77
N GLU A 435 13.37 13.24 -9.00
CA GLU A 435 14.45 12.26 -9.10
C GLU A 435 14.89 11.87 -7.68
N ALA A 436 15.09 10.57 -7.42
CA ALA A 436 15.71 10.12 -6.18
C ALA A 436 17.15 10.71 -6.09
N PRO A 437 17.51 11.43 -5.02
CA PRO A 437 18.83 12.05 -4.91
C PRO A 437 19.95 10.98 -4.82
N GLY A 438 21.06 11.21 -5.52
CA GLY A 438 22.37 10.61 -5.19
C GLY A 438 22.84 9.35 -5.93
N VAL A 439 22.16 8.85 -6.98
CA VAL A 439 22.62 7.63 -7.69
C VAL A 439 23.40 7.96 -8.96
N ALA A 440 24.65 7.49 -9.06
CA ALA A 440 25.51 7.70 -10.23
C ALA A 440 24.92 7.03 -11.50
N GLY A 441 25.12 7.64 -12.68
CA GLY A 441 24.45 7.25 -13.93
C GLY A 441 24.59 5.78 -14.37
N TRP A 442 25.65 5.07 -13.97
CA TRP A 442 25.82 3.65 -14.27
C TRP A 442 25.14 2.74 -13.22
N GLN A 443 25.06 3.18 -11.96
CA GLN A 443 24.23 2.54 -10.94
C GLN A 443 22.75 2.71 -11.28
N LYS A 444 22.36 3.77 -12.00
CA LYS A 444 21.01 3.92 -12.57
C LYS A 444 20.66 2.80 -13.58
N LEU A 445 21.61 2.23 -14.32
CA LEU A 445 21.36 1.11 -15.26
C LEU A 445 21.16 -0.23 -14.54
N ALA A 446 21.96 -0.50 -13.51
CA ALA A 446 21.78 -1.69 -12.65
C ALA A 446 20.52 -1.56 -11.77
N MET A 447 20.27 -0.36 -11.24
CA MET A 447 19.05 -0.02 -10.52
C MET A 447 17.84 0.03 -11.45
N ALA A 448 17.93 0.37 -12.75
CA ALA A 448 16.77 0.34 -13.65
C ALA A 448 16.23 -1.08 -13.88
N GLY A 449 17.07 -2.11 -13.84
CA GLY A 449 16.64 -3.51 -13.89
C GLY A 449 15.94 -3.97 -12.60
N ILE A 450 16.46 -3.57 -11.44
CA ILE A 450 15.90 -3.89 -10.11
C ILE A 450 14.68 -3.01 -9.78
N GLN A 451 14.78 -1.72 -10.05
CA GLN A 451 13.69 -0.75 -10.00
C GLN A 451 12.63 -1.17 -10.98
N GLY A 452 12.89 -1.53 -12.25
CA GLY A 452 11.86 -2.01 -13.19
C GLY A 452 10.99 -3.18 -12.65
N PHE A 453 11.60 -4.09 -11.90
CA PHE A 453 10.90 -5.17 -11.19
C PHE A 453 10.14 -4.67 -9.96
N ALA A 454 10.80 -3.94 -9.04
CA ALA A 454 10.16 -3.27 -7.90
C ALA A 454 9.12 -2.22 -8.33
N TYR A 455 9.18 -1.75 -9.57
CA TYR A 455 8.39 -0.71 -10.21
C TYR A 455 7.05 -1.29 -10.62
N THR A 456 7.02 -2.41 -11.34
CA THR A 456 5.75 -3.10 -11.62
C THR A 456 5.08 -3.55 -10.33
N VAL A 457 5.88 -4.09 -9.40
CA VAL A 457 5.40 -4.58 -8.10
C VAL A 457 4.80 -3.44 -7.27
N ASN A 458 5.51 -2.33 -7.04
CA ASN A 458 5.02 -1.25 -6.19
C ASN A 458 3.88 -0.43 -6.81
N THR A 459 3.84 -0.26 -8.14
CA THR A 459 2.69 0.39 -8.81
C THR A 459 1.44 -0.45 -8.70
N ALA A 460 1.55 -1.75 -8.93
CA ALA A 460 0.39 -2.61 -8.87
C ALA A 460 -0.04 -2.90 -7.41
N ARG A 461 0.89 -2.86 -6.44
CA ARG A 461 0.55 -2.77 -5.00
C ARG A 461 -0.21 -1.50 -4.69
N ALA A 462 0.28 -0.33 -5.12
CA ALA A 462 -0.38 0.95 -4.86
C ALA A 462 -1.77 1.03 -5.51
N ALA A 463 -1.92 0.59 -6.77
CA ALA A 463 -3.18 0.61 -7.50
C ALA A 463 -4.24 -0.34 -6.93
N ASN A 464 -3.82 -1.41 -6.24
CA ASN A 464 -4.73 -2.34 -5.55
C ASN A 464 -4.63 -2.26 -4.02
N SER A 465 -4.06 -1.18 -3.50
CA SER A 465 -4.01 -0.91 -2.07
C SER A 465 -5.24 -0.12 -1.66
N TYR A 466 -6.04 -0.65 -0.73
CA TYR A 466 -7.26 -0.03 -0.22
C TYR A 466 -6.94 1.23 0.56
N ARG A 467 -7.79 2.27 0.49
CA ARG A 467 -7.69 3.49 1.33
C ARG A 467 -7.65 3.20 2.84
N GLY A 468 -8.14 2.03 3.28
CA GLY A 468 -8.29 1.64 4.67
C GLY A 468 -7.31 0.60 5.21
N THR A 469 -6.25 0.16 4.48
CA THR A 469 -5.29 -0.74 5.13
C THR A 469 -4.40 -0.01 6.12
N SER A 470 -3.90 -0.61 7.19
CA SER A 470 -2.89 0.04 8.04
C SER A 470 -1.64 0.48 7.26
N GLU A 471 -1.13 -0.37 6.37
CA GLU A 471 -0.04 -0.03 5.42
C GLU A 471 -0.37 1.16 4.51
N ASN A 472 -1.64 1.39 4.15
CA ASN A 472 -2.06 2.46 3.23
C ASN A 472 -2.77 3.62 3.92
N SER A 473 -3.23 3.50 5.15
CA SER A 473 -3.68 4.59 6.01
C SER A 473 -2.43 5.32 6.51
N TRP A 474 -1.44 4.57 6.99
CA TRP A 474 -0.12 5.12 7.28
C TRP A 474 0.55 5.63 6.00
N ALA A 475 0.66 4.83 4.93
CA ALA A 475 1.33 5.32 3.73
C ALA A 475 0.52 6.42 3.04
N ASN A 476 -0.81 6.41 2.96
CA ASN A 476 -1.57 7.54 2.40
C ASN A 476 -1.63 8.74 3.34
N GLN A 477 -1.67 8.62 4.67
CA GLN A 477 -1.60 9.78 5.57
C GLN A 477 -0.20 10.40 5.54
N GLN A 478 0.86 9.60 5.59
CA GLN A 478 2.23 10.08 5.41
C GLN A 478 2.46 10.62 3.99
N ARG A 479 1.92 9.98 2.95
CA ARG A 479 1.93 10.52 1.58
C ARG A 479 1.13 11.81 1.49
N THR A 480 -0.06 11.90 2.09
CA THR A 480 -0.91 13.10 2.09
C THR A 480 -0.22 14.22 2.83
N LYS A 481 0.41 13.94 3.97
CA LYS A 481 1.20 14.89 4.76
C LYS A 481 2.45 15.35 4.00
N ASN A 482 3.25 14.42 3.49
CA ASN A 482 4.45 14.72 2.69
C ASN A 482 4.11 15.43 1.37
N ILE A 483 3.00 15.07 0.71
CA ILE A 483 2.49 15.75 -0.48
C ILE A 483 1.92 17.11 -0.11
N ALA A 484 1.20 17.26 1.00
CA ALA A 484 0.69 18.56 1.45
C ALA A 484 1.83 19.51 1.83
N ASP A 485 2.88 19.00 2.49
CA ASP A 485 4.08 19.74 2.85
C ASP A 485 4.91 20.08 1.61
N TYR A 486 5.10 19.13 0.70
CA TYR A 486 5.73 19.36 -0.60
C TYR A 486 4.93 20.33 -1.46
N ASN A 487 3.60 20.23 -1.50
CA ASN A 487 2.72 21.14 -2.24
C ASN A 487 2.73 22.52 -1.61
N ARG A 488 2.76 22.63 -0.28
CA ARG A 488 2.93 23.91 0.40
C ARG A 488 4.27 24.53 0.04
N PHE A 489 5.34 23.74 -0.02
CA PHE A 489 6.66 24.17 -0.47
C PHE A 489 6.68 24.56 -1.96
N ALA A 490 6.10 23.75 -2.84
CA ALA A 490 6.05 23.92 -4.28
C ALA A 490 5.12 25.08 -4.68
N SER A 491 3.95 25.23 -4.06
CA SER A 491 3.05 26.37 -4.23
C SER A 491 3.66 27.66 -3.69
N LYS A 492 4.40 27.62 -2.57
CA LYS A 492 5.16 28.78 -2.05
C LYS A 492 6.29 29.16 -3.01
N ARG A 493 7.03 28.18 -3.56
CA ARG A 493 8.03 28.38 -4.61
C ARG A 493 7.40 28.91 -5.90
N PHE A 494 6.31 28.32 -6.38
CA PHE A 494 5.59 28.73 -7.59
C PHE A 494 5.05 30.16 -7.47
N SER A 495 4.48 30.51 -6.32
CA SER A 495 4.02 31.87 -6.01
C SER A 495 5.19 32.86 -5.93
N ALA A 496 6.32 32.47 -5.32
CA ALA A 496 7.53 33.28 -5.28
C ALA A 496 8.20 33.43 -6.66
N THR A 497 8.04 32.44 -7.56
CA THR A 497 8.64 32.43 -8.90
C THR A 497 7.76 33.14 -9.94
N THR A 498 6.44 33.16 -9.73
CA THR A 498 5.50 33.97 -10.55
C THR A 498 5.61 35.46 -10.25
N GLN A 499 5.95 35.83 -9.01
CA GLN A 499 6.28 37.22 -8.65
C GLN A 499 7.64 37.69 -9.20
N SER A 500 8.58 36.78 -9.48
CA SER A 500 9.91 37.10 -10.03
C SER A 500 10.01 37.02 -11.56
N GLY A 501 8.89 36.78 -12.25
CA GLY A 501 8.80 36.86 -13.73
C GLY A 501 9.50 35.74 -14.51
N MET A 502 10.02 34.69 -13.86
CA MET A 502 10.75 33.61 -14.53
C MET A 502 9.90 32.35 -14.72
N PHE A 503 8.94 32.39 -15.64
CA PHE A 503 8.52 31.18 -16.37
C PHE A 503 8.10 31.51 -17.81
N ARG A 504 8.58 30.71 -18.75
CA ARG A 504 8.07 30.62 -20.11
C ARG A 504 6.88 29.64 -20.08
N ARG A 505 5.67 30.13 -20.37
CA ARG A 505 4.46 29.29 -20.54
C ARG A 505 4.73 28.19 -21.58
N LEU A 506 4.31 26.96 -21.30
CA LEU A 506 4.10 25.97 -22.37
C LEU A 506 2.96 26.50 -23.28
N PRO A 507 3.09 26.40 -24.61
CA PRO A 507 2.06 26.89 -25.52
C PRO A 507 0.76 26.08 -25.35
N ARG A 508 -0.36 26.79 -25.55
CA ARG A 508 -1.75 26.30 -25.43
C ARG A 508 -2.05 25.08 -26.29
#